data_AF-A0A7K2NXX4-F1
#
_entry.id   AF-A0A7K2NXX4-F1
#
_cell.length_a   1.000
_cell.length_b   1.000
_cell.length_c   1.000
_cell.angle_alpha   90.00
_cell.angle_beta   90.00
_cell.angle_gamma   90.00
#
_symmetry.space_group_name_H-M   'P 1'
#
loop_
_entity.id
_entity.type
_entity.pdbx_description
1 polymer ?
#
loop_
_entity_poly.entity_id
_entity_poly.type
_entity_poly.pdbx_seq_one_letter_code
_entity_poly.pdbx_strand_id
1 'polypeptide(L)'
;MQTREVDATAVQTLLAAAVAAPSVHNTQPWRFGLDADSRTIEVHADHARWLPAADPGRRAQHLSVGAAVLNLRLAADHLGWDPVVELLPPVGDPSLLATVRLAERPPNSARRWPGEPPRPGALY
;
A
#
# COMPACT_ATOMS: atom_id res chain seq x y z
N MET A 1 -23.84 5.73 10.09
CA MET A 1 -22.48 5.90 9.53
C MET A 1 -22.51 5.18 8.19
N GLN A 2 -22.45 5.90 7.07
CA GLN A 2 -22.50 5.28 5.73
C GLN A 2 -21.14 4.66 5.45
N THR A 3 -21.10 3.34 5.31
CA THR A 3 -19.85 2.64 5.04
C THR A 3 -19.45 2.88 3.59
N ARG A 4 -18.24 3.43 3.36
CA ARG A 4 -17.75 3.58 1.98
C ARG A 4 -17.40 2.20 1.42
N GLU A 5 -17.98 1.85 0.28
CA GLU A 5 -17.57 0.69 -0.52
C GLU A 5 -16.35 1.04 -1.40
N VAL A 6 -15.58 0.01 -1.74
CA VAL A 6 -14.45 0.12 -2.67
C VAL A 6 -14.95 -0.40 -4.02
N ASP A 7 -15.35 0.52 -4.90
CA ASP A 7 -15.82 0.17 -6.23
C ASP A 7 -14.67 -0.10 -7.21
N ALA A 8 -15.00 -0.61 -8.40
CA ALA A 8 -14.01 -0.95 -9.42
C ALA A 8 -13.17 0.26 -9.87
N THR A 9 -13.75 1.46 -9.88
CA THR A 9 -13.06 2.70 -10.29
C THR A 9 -12.01 3.10 -9.26
N ALA A 10 -12.34 2.98 -7.97
CA ALA A 10 -11.41 3.19 -6.88
C ALA A 10 -10.26 2.18 -6.96
N VAL A 11 -10.55 0.89 -7.15
CA VAL A 11 -9.51 -0.14 -7.32
C VAL A 11 -8.59 0.16 -8.50
N GLN A 12 -9.15 0.52 -9.66
CA GLN A 12 -8.35 0.87 -10.84
C GLN A 12 -7.43 2.07 -10.57
N THR A 13 -7.92 3.11 -9.93
CA THR A 13 -7.12 4.31 -9.58
C THR A 13 -5.97 3.95 -8.64
N LEU A 14 -6.26 3.12 -7.63
CA LEU A 14 -5.27 2.65 -6.66
C LEU A 14 -4.16 1.83 -7.34
N LEU A 15 -4.54 0.86 -8.18
CA LEU A 15 -3.59 -0.02 -8.87
C LEU A 15 -2.81 0.73 -9.95
N ALA A 16 -3.43 1.67 -10.67
CA ALA A 16 -2.73 2.50 -11.65
C ALA A 16 -1.61 3.32 -10.99
N ALA A 17 -1.86 3.89 -9.82
CA ALA A 17 -0.83 4.60 -9.06
C ALA A 17 0.30 3.65 -8.61
N ALA A 18 -0.04 2.48 -8.09
CA ALA A 18 0.94 1.48 -7.65
C ALA A 18 1.85 1.02 -8.80
N VAL A 19 1.27 0.71 -9.97
CA VAL A 19 2.00 0.27 -11.18
C VAL A 19 2.88 1.37 -11.77
N ALA A 20 2.55 2.65 -11.55
CA ALA A 20 3.37 3.78 -11.97
C ALA A 20 4.65 3.97 -11.14
N ALA A 21 4.87 3.14 -10.10
CA ALA A 21 6.09 3.22 -9.30
C ALA A 21 7.35 2.87 -10.13
N PRO A 22 8.50 3.50 -9.83
CA PRO A 22 9.77 3.07 -10.41
C PRO A 22 10.11 1.66 -9.91
N SER A 23 10.76 0.86 -10.78
CA SER A 23 11.26 -0.46 -10.42
C SER A 23 12.60 -0.77 -11.05
N VAL A 24 13.37 -1.65 -10.39
CA VAL A 24 14.67 -2.12 -10.89
C VAL A 24 14.52 -2.67 -12.31
N HIS A 25 15.25 -2.12 -13.27
CA HIS A 25 15.16 -2.47 -14.70
C HIS A 25 13.72 -2.50 -15.27
N ASN A 26 12.80 -1.71 -14.68
CA ASN A 26 11.38 -1.72 -15.01
C ASN A 26 10.73 -3.12 -14.94
N THR A 27 11.24 -4.01 -14.08
CA THR A 27 10.70 -5.38 -13.97
C THR A 27 9.29 -5.40 -13.41
N GLN A 28 8.88 -4.36 -12.68
CA GLN A 28 7.57 -4.25 -12.02
C GLN A 28 7.27 -5.51 -11.19
N PRO A 29 8.09 -5.81 -10.16
CA PRO A 29 8.12 -7.12 -9.52
C PRO A 29 7.06 -7.26 -8.41
N TRP A 30 5.83 -6.83 -8.70
CA TRP A 30 4.71 -6.81 -7.76
C TRP A 30 3.51 -7.56 -8.30
N ARG A 31 2.75 -8.19 -7.39
CA ARG A 31 1.40 -8.73 -7.63
C ARG A 31 0.46 -8.15 -6.58
N PHE A 32 -0.77 -7.88 -6.98
CA PHE A 32 -1.77 -7.28 -6.11
C PHE A 32 -2.91 -8.26 -5.86
N GLY A 33 -3.32 -8.39 -4.60
CA GLY A 33 -4.55 -9.04 -4.17
C GLY A 33 -5.54 -8.02 -3.61
N LEU A 34 -6.83 -8.33 -3.64
CA LEU A 34 -7.87 -7.54 -2.99
C LEU A 34 -8.73 -8.46 -2.14
N ASP A 35 -8.71 -8.25 -0.84
CA ASP A 35 -9.73 -8.74 0.08
C ASP A 35 -10.83 -7.67 0.18
N ALA A 36 -11.98 -7.98 -0.44
CA ALA A 36 -13.12 -7.07 -0.48
C ALA A 36 -13.83 -6.94 0.88
N ASP A 37 -13.81 -7.98 1.71
CA ASP A 37 -14.50 -7.99 3.00
C ASP A 37 -13.78 -7.05 3.98
N SER A 38 -12.45 -7.11 4.00
CA SER A 38 -11.64 -6.24 4.85
C SER A 38 -11.22 -4.92 4.18
N ARG A 39 -11.51 -4.75 2.87
CA ARG A 39 -11.05 -3.61 2.04
C ARG A 39 -9.53 -3.46 2.07
N THR A 40 -8.83 -4.58 1.95
CA THR A 40 -7.38 -4.66 2.04
C THR A 40 -6.78 -5.02 0.70
N ILE A 41 -5.85 -4.18 0.24
CA ILE A 41 -5.00 -4.51 -0.91
C ILE A 41 -3.75 -5.18 -0.39
N GLU A 42 -3.49 -6.39 -0.84
CA GLU A 42 -2.28 -7.15 -0.56
C GLU A 42 -1.24 -6.87 -1.65
N VAL A 43 0.00 -6.64 -1.24
CA VAL A 43 1.12 -6.37 -2.17
C VAL A 43 2.18 -7.44 -1.99
N HIS A 44 2.31 -8.28 -3.01
CA HIS A 44 3.23 -9.41 -3.02
C HIS A 44 4.42 -9.15 -3.92
N ALA A 45 5.60 -9.64 -3.55
CA ALA A 45 6.75 -9.74 -4.44
C ALA A 45 6.49 -10.82 -5.50
N ASP A 46 6.66 -10.45 -6.77
CA ASP A 46 6.68 -11.44 -7.86
C ASP A 46 8.08 -12.05 -7.98
N HIS A 47 8.28 -13.20 -7.35
CA HIS A 47 9.56 -13.90 -7.42
C HIS A 47 9.92 -14.40 -8.82
N ALA A 48 8.96 -14.52 -9.75
CA ALA A 48 9.24 -14.83 -11.15
C ALA A 48 9.94 -13.68 -11.88
N ARG A 49 9.88 -12.46 -11.33
CA ARG A 49 10.52 -11.25 -11.85
C ARG A 49 11.81 -10.88 -11.09
N TRP A 50 12.36 -11.82 -10.32
CA TRP A 50 13.63 -11.65 -9.63
C TRP A 50 14.80 -11.63 -10.64
N LEU A 51 15.84 -10.86 -10.32
CA LEU A 51 17.06 -10.71 -11.11
C LEU A 51 18.27 -11.28 -10.35
N PRO A 52 18.56 -12.59 -10.44
CA PRO A 52 19.62 -13.22 -9.64
C PRO A 52 21.02 -12.62 -9.83
N ALA A 53 21.34 -12.15 -11.02
CA ALA A 53 22.65 -11.57 -11.32
C ALA A 53 22.80 -10.11 -10.80
N ALA A 54 21.76 -9.30 -10.94
CA ALA A 54 21.79 -7.87 -10.60
C ALA A 54 21.31 -7.56 -9.18
N ASP A 55 20.47 -8.43 -8.60
CA ASP A 55 19.87 -8.28 -7.28
C ASP A 55 19.80 -9.62 -6.51
N PRO A 56 20.94 -10.29 -6.25
CA PRO A 56 20.96 -11.61 -5.61
C PRO A 56 20.30 -11.64 -4.23
N GLY A 57 20.33 -10.50 -3.51
CA GLY A 57 19.69 -10.35 -2.19
C GLY A 57 18.24 -9.87 -2.23
N ARG A 58 17.64 -9.68 -3.42
CA ARG A 58 16.27 -9.15 -3.61
C ARG A 58 16.03 -7.76 -3.02
N ARG A 59 17.09 -7.01 -2.70
CA ARG A 59 16.96 -5.68 -2.09
C ARG A 59 16.32 -4.71 -3.07
N ALA A 60 16.74 -4.71 -4.32
CA ALA A 60 16.17 -3.83 -5.34
C ALA A 60 14.71 -4.21 -5.67
N GLN A 61 14.38 -5.50 -5.64
CA GLN A 61 13.00 -5.97 -5.71
C GLN A 61 12.15 -5.42 -4.55
N HIS A 62 12.60 -5.52 -3.31
CA HIS A 62 11.89 -4.97 -2.15
C HIS A 62 11.74 -3.44 -2.22
N LEU A 63 12.77 -2.72 -2.67
CA LEU A 63 12.68 -1.27 -2.88
C LEU A 63 11.65 -0.90 -3.95
N SER A 64 11.57 -1.68 -5.03
CA SER A 64 10.57 -1.50 -6.08
C SER A 64 9.15 -1.72 -5.53
N VAL A 65 8.93 -2.80 -4.78
CA VAL A 65 7.63 -3.07 -4.15
C VAL A 65 7.28 -1.98 -3.12
N GLY A 66 8.24 -1.52 -2.32
CA GLY A 66 8.04 -0.42 -1.37
C GLY A 66 7.62 0.89 -2.06
N ALA A 67 8.16 1.18 -3.25
CA ALA A 67 7.73 2.32 -4.05
C ALA A 67 6.27 2.17 -4.54
N ALA A 68 5.88 0.95 -4.97
CA ALA A 68 4.49 0.67 -5.34
C ALA A 68 3.53 0.83 -4.15
N VAL A 69 3.90 0.35 -2.95
CA VAL A 69 3.13 0.53 -1.71
C VAL A 69 2.98 2.01 -1.36
N LEU A 70 4.04 2.80 -1.52
CA LEU A 70 3.97 4.25 -1.26
C LEU A 70 2.99 4.95 -2.21
N ASN A 71 3.06 4.68 -3.51
CA ASN A 71 2.13 5.25 -4.47
C ASN A 71 0.68 4.84 -4.17
N LEU A 72 0.47 3.56 -3.84
CA LEU A 72 -0.83 3.03 -3.45
C LEU A 72 -1.40 3.76 -2.24
N ARG A 73 -0.59 3.96 -1.19
CA ARG A 73 -0.97 4.71 0.00
C ARG A 73 -1.37 6.15 -0.33
N LEU A 74 -0.59 6.83 -1.17
CA LEU A 74 -0.89 8.21 -1.58
C LEU A 74 -2.19 8.30 -2.39
N ALA A 75 -2.44 7.34 -3.28
CA ALA A 75 -3.69 7.26 -4.02
C ALA A 75 -4.90 7.01 -3.12
N ALA A 76 -4.77 6.12 -2.13
CA ALA A 76 -5.83 5.87 -1.15
C ALA A 76 -6.18 7.13 -0.34
N ASP A 77 -5.17 7.84 0.14
CA ASP A 77 -5.35 9.09 0.86
C ASP A 77 -5.92 10.21 -0.06
N HIS A 78 -5.54 10.25 -1.33
CA HIS A 78 -6.13 11.15 -2.33
C HIS A 78 -7.62 10.87 -2.57
N LEU A 79 -8.03 9.61 -2.58
CA LEU A 79 -9.44 9.18 -2.67
C LEU A 79 -10.23 9.37 -1.36
N GLY A 80 -9.59 9.91 -0.31
CA GLY A 80 -10.24 10.25 0.96
C GLY A 80 -10.25 9.14 2.01
N TRP A 81 -9.59 8.02 1.76
CA TRP A 81 -9.39 6.96 2.76
C TRP A 81 -8.35 7.36 3.80
N ASP A 82 -8.34 6.67 4.94
CA ASP A 82 -7.24 6.66 5.90
C ASP A 82 -6.47 5.33 5.78
N PRO A 83 -5.44 5.25 4.92
CA PRO A 83 -4.78 3.99 4.62
C PRO A 83 -3.94 3.49 5.80
N VAL A 84 -4.26 2.29 6.29
CA VAL A 84 -3.46 1.58 7.30
C VAL A 84 -2.53 0.62 6.58
N VAL A 85 -1.23 0.91 6.63
CA VAL A 85 -0.19 0.09 6.00
C VAL A 85 0.49 -0.77 7.04
N GLU A 86 0.51 -2.08 6.81
CA GLU A 86 1.34 -3.02 7.54
C GLU A 86 2.43 -3.55 6.59
N LEU A 87 3.69 -3.46 7.02
CA LEU A 87 4.83 -3.93 6.24
C LEU A 87 5.33 -5.24 6.83
N LEU A 88 5.70 -6.19 5.96
CA LEU A 88 6.23 -7.50 6.32
C LEU A 88 5.39 -8.19 7.42
N PRO A 89 4.07 -8.40 7.17
CA PRO A 89 3.18 -8.98 8.16
C PRO A 89 3.73 -10.35 8.64
N PRO A 90 3.67 -10.63 9.95
CA PRO A 90 4.46 -11.70 10.58
C PRO A 90 4.00 -13.14 10.30
N VAL A 91 2.86 -13.34 9.61
CA VAL A 91 2.28 -14.68 9.39
C VAL A 91 1.85 -14.82 7.92
N GLY A 92 2.29 -15.90 7.27
CA GLY A 92 1.74 -16.35 5.99
C GLY A 92 2.76 -16.53 4.87
N ASP A 93 2.33 -16.18 3.66
CA ASP A 93 3.09 -16.29 2.41
C ASP A 93 4.32 -15.35 2.42
N PRO A 94 5.56 -15.87 2.23
CA PRO A 94 6.77 -15.05 2.22
C PRO A 94 6.82 -14.03 1.07
N SER A 95 5.94 -14.15 0.07
CA SER A 95 5.81 -13.15 -0.97
C SER A 95 5.02 -11.92 -0.51
N LEU A 96 4.18 -12.00 0.53
CA LEU A 96 3.38 -10.88 1.03
C LEU A 96 4.29 -9.86 1.73
N LEU A 97 4.52 -8.71 1.09
CA LEU A 97 5.42 -7.68 1.60
C LEU A 97 4.70 -6.55 2.31
N ALA A 98 3.44 -6.30 1.97
CA ALA A 98 2.63 -5.29 2.64
C ALA A 98 1.13 -5.56 2.47
N THR A 99 0.35 -5.04 3.42
CA THR A 99 -1.08 -4.84 3.27
C THR A 99 -1.40 -3.35 3.36
N VAL A 100 -2.39 -2.91 2.58
CA VAL A 100 -2.92 -1.54 2.63
C VAL A 100 -4.42 -1.63 2.82
N ARG A 101 -4.86 -1.45 4.07
CA ARG A 101 -6.28 -1.47 4.43
C ARG A 101 -6.89 -0.08 4.30
N LEU A 102 -8.00 0.02 3.57
CA LEU A 102 -8.72 1.27 3.34
C LEU A 102 -9.68 1.55 4.49
N ALA A 103 -9.19 2.21 5.54
CA ALA A 103 -10.02 2.60 6.68
C ALA A 103 -10.78 3.90 6.40
N GLU A 104 -11.92 4.06 7.05
CA GLU A 104 -12.67 5.31 6.95
C GLU A 104 -11.95 6.44 7.68
N ARG A 105 -11.87 7.58 7.00
CA ARG A 105 -11.34 8.80 7.60
C ARG A 105 -12.37 9.37 8.58
N PRO A 106 -12.02 9.56 9.87
CA PRO A 106 -12.92 10.21 10.82
C PRO A 106 -13.28 11.62 10.35
N PRO A 107 -14.53 12.09 10.54
CA PRO A 107 -14.89 13.46 10.25
C PRO A 107 -13.99 14.41 11.08
N ASN A 108 -13.44 15.43 10.42
CA ASN A 108 -12.52 16.42 10.99
C ASN A 108 -11.09 15.94 11.32
N SER A 109 -10.67 14.77 10.81
CA SER A 109 -9.25 14.41 10.83
C SER A 109 -8.48 15.23 9.78
N ALA A 110 -7.66 16.18 10.24
CA ALA A 110 -6.69 16.83 9.37
C ALA A 110 -5.73 15.78 8.79
N ARG A 111 -5.22 16.02 7.57
CA ARG A 111 -4.10 15.23 7.02
C ARG A 111 -2.98 15.20 8.06
N ARG A 112 -2.64 14.00 8.53
CA ARG A 112 -1.60 13.79 9.53
C ARG A 112 -0.35 13.27 8.82
N TRP A 113 0.75 14.01 8.92
CA TRP A 113 2.02 13.55 8.33
C TRP A 113 2.72 12.56 9.29
N PRO A 114 3.39 11.50 8.80
CA PRO A 114 4.19 10.64 9.67
C PRO A 114 5.25 11.45 10.43
N GLY A 115 5.22 11.39 11.76
CA GLY A 115 6.08 12.18 12.64
C GLY A 115 5.46 13.47 13.17
N GLU A 116 4.23 13.83 12.77
CA GLU A 116 3.51 14.95 13.37
C GLU A 116 3.15 14.62 14.83
N PRO A 117 3.53 15.45 15.82
CA PRO A 117 3.18 15.23 17.22
C PRO A 117 1.67 15.34 17.42
N PRO A 118 1.09 14.71 18.47
CA PRO A 118 -0.32 14.94 18.81
C PRO A 118 -0.55 16.43 19.06
N ARG A 119 -1.65 16.99 18.54
CA ARG A 119 -1.97 18.40 18.75
C ARG A 119 -2.29 18.61 20.24
N PRO A 120 -1.68 19.61 20.91
CA PRO A 120 -2.03 19.92 22.29
C PRO A 120 -3.50 20.37 22.33
N GLY A 121 -4.36 19.63 23.05
CA GLY A 121 -5.76 19.96 23.25
C GLY A 121 -6.78 18.85 22.93
N ALA A 122 -6.37 17.71 22.37
CA ALA A 122 -7.25 16.53 22.29
C ALA A 122 -7.24 15.80 23.65
N LEU A 123 -8.01 16.30 24.60
CA LEU A 123 -8.31 15.57 25.84
C LEU A 123 -9.36 14.49 25.56
N TYR A 124 -9.17 13.35 26.24
CA TYR A 124 -10.07 12.19 26.29
C TYR A 124 -11.49 12.55 26.73
#